data_AF-A0A953T9B9-F1
#
_entry.id   AF-A0A953T9B9-F1
#
_cell.length_a   1.000
_cell.length_b   1.000
_cell.length_c   1.000
_cell.angle_alpha   90.00
_cell.angle_beta   90.00
_cell.angle_gamma   90.00
#
_symmetry.space_group_name_H-M   'P 1'
#
loop_
_entity.id
_entity.type
_entity.pdbx_description
1 polymer ?
#
loop_
_entity_poly.entity_id
_entity_poly.type
_entity_poly.pdbx_seq_one_letter_code
_entity_poly.pdbx_strand_id
1 'polypeptide(L)'
;MNNLILRDTAEVYLKDLLDPTRVYFLGLTNKADISQSVEQEILRGGIGNGIIGMMQYNKQIEFTVTTLLHADDIVAIQSGAKQVSGEYTVQANEKHQLVNGQFTLTGTPSSGSVIVLDPQGKQVTATYDATTKTVTVTDGVEGAYYIALYSTSVTGEAIPLDASMFPRNYYVELHTIAVDAETNAPAADIYWVFEKAVPDGALAVSHEAGQNNGDTIKFTAMTPINSTSIGRYIVVPRS
;
A
#
# COMPACT_ATOMS: atom_id res chain seq x y z
N MET A 1 -0.89 -31.94 -17.07
CA MET A 1 -2.00 -31.02 -17.38
C MET A 1 -1.45 -29.99 -18.34
N ASN A 2 -1.83 -30.08 -19.61
CA ASN A 2 -1.44 -29.11 -20.63
C ASN A 2 -2.76 -28.47 -21.08
N ASN A 3 -2.90 -27.15 -20.98
CA ASN A 3 -4.12 -26.34 -21.27
C ASN A 3 -5.00 -25.99 -20.05
N LEU A 4 -4.41 -25.33 -19.05
CA LEU A 4 -5.15 -24.68 -17.96
C LEU A 4 -5.30 -23.19 -18.26
N ILE A 5 -6.48 -22.64 -18.00
CA ILE A 5 -6.75 -21.20 -18.07
C ILE A 5 -6.56 -20.61 -16.67
N LEU A 6 -5.71 -19.59 -16.56
CA LEU A 6 -5.64 -18.72 -15.38
C LEU A 6 -6.52 -17.50 -15.63
N ARG A 7 -7.65 -17.41 -14.92
CA ARG A 7 -8.59 -16.29 -15.03
C ARG A 7 -8.59 -15.38 -13.80
N ASP A 8 -8.25 -15.94 -12.64
CA ASP A 8 -8.29 -15.24 -11.37
C ASP A 8 -6.92 -14.62 -11.03
N THR A 9 -6.93 -13.61 -10.18
CA THR A 9 -5.72 -12.99 -9.61
C THR A 9 -5.21 -13.80 -8.42
N ALA A 10 -3.96 -13.57 -8.01
CA ALA A 10 -3.32 -14.37 -6.97
C ALA A 10 -3.51 -13.75 -5.57
N GLU A 11 -4.02 -14.54 -4.62
CA GLU A 11 -3.99 -14.19 -3.20
C GLU A 11 -2.56 -14.22 -2.68
N VAL A 12 -2.21 -13.29 -1.79
CA VAL A 12 -0.83 -13.16 -1.29
C VAL A 12 -0.77 -13.37 0.21
N TYR A 13 0.02 -14.35 0.61
CA TYR A 13 0.34 -14.65 1.99
C TYR A 13 1.78 -14.22 2.27
N LEU A 14 1.97 -13.38 3.28
CA LEU A 14 3.27 -12.83 3.68
C LEU A 14 3.54 -13.18 5.14
N LYS A 15 4.75 -13.63 5.44
CA LYS A 15 5.19 -13.90 6.82
C LYS A 15 6.55 -13.28 7.07
N ASP A 16 6.67 -12.41 8.08
CA ASP A 16 7.96 -11.79 8.46
C ASP A 16 8.93 -12.89 8.91
N LEU A 17 10.11 -12.96 8.28
CA LEU A 17 11.11 -13.97 8.62
C LEU A 17 11.82 -13.69 9.95
N LEU A 18 11.83 -12.44 10.43
CA LEU A 18 12.42 -12.08 11.72
C LEU A 18 11.41 -12.26 12.87
N ASP A 19 10.13 -11.99 12.59
CA ASP A 19 9.04 -12.12 13.56
C ASP A 19 7.91 -12.98 12.98
N PRO A 20 8.01 -14.32 13.08
CA PRO A 20 7.10 -15.25 12.42
C PRO A 20 5.66 -15.21 12.94
N THR A 21 5.37 -14.41 13.97
CA THR A 21 4.02 -14.14 14.46
C THR A 21 3.28 -13.12 13.59
N ARG A 22 4.01 -12.35 12.77
CA ARG A 22 3.44 -11.38 11.83
C ARG A 22 3.14 -12.06 10.51
N VAL A 23 1.86 -12.16 10.23
CA VAL A 23 1.34 -12.67 8.97
C VAL A 23 0.44 -11.61 8.37
N TYR A 24 0.64 -11.31 7.09
CA TYR A 24 -0.21 -10.42 6.31
C TYR A 24 -0.88 -11.22 5.20
N PHE A 25 -2.14 -10.90 4.92
CA PHE A 25 -2.92 -11.56 3.88
C PHE A 25 -3.58 -10.52 2.99
N LEU A 26 -3.24 -10.53 1.70
CA LEU A 26 -3.81 -9.65 0.69
C LEU A 26 -4.70 -10.50 -0.23
N GLY A 27 -5.99 -10.57 0.09
CA GLY A 27 -6.97 -11.37 -0.66
C GLY A 27 -7.65 -10.63 -1.82
N LEU A 28 -7.64 -9.30 -1.83
CA LEU A 28 -8.28 -8.48 -2.87
C LEU A 28 -7.25 -7.88 -3.82
N THR A 29 -6.48 -8.74 -4.50
CA THR A 29 -5.52 -8.31 -5.50
C THR A 29 -6.18 -8.06 -6.85
N ASN A 30 -5.87 -6.91 -7.45
CA ASN A 30 -6.27 -6.57 -8.82
C ASN A 30 -5.27 -7.09 -9.85
N LYS A 31 -3.98 -7.20 -9.48
CA LYS A 31 -2.93 -7.67 -10.38
C LYS A 31 -1.78 -8.31 -9.60
N ALA A 32 -1.25 -9.41 -10.12
CA ALA A 32 0.01 -10.01 -9.67
C ALA A 32 0.89 -10.29 -10.89
N ASP A 33 2.00 -9.56 -11.01
CA ASP A 33 2.97 -9.73 -12.07
C ASP A 33 4.20 -10.46 -11.52
N ILE A 34 4.67 -11.50 -12.21
CA ILE A 34 5.91 -12.20 -11.86
C ILE A 34 6.85 -12.10 -13.06
N SER A 35 8.06 -11.59 -12.87
CA SER A 35 9.08 -11.43 -13.91
C SER A 35 10.38 -12.10 -13.51
N GLN A 36 11.06 -12.69 -14.50
CA GLN A 36 12.39 -13.26 -14.36
C GLN A 36 13.33 -12.60 -15.36
N SER A 37 14.43 -12.02 -14.87
CA SER A 37 15.49 -11.48 -15.70
C SER A 37 16.77 -12.32 -15.54
N VAL A 38 17.54 -12.41 -16.62
CA VAL A 38 18.85 -13.08 -16.67
C VAL A 38 19.75 -12.25 -17.56
N GLU A 39 20.91 -11.85 -17.06
CA GLU A 39 21.92 -11.16 -17.87
C GLU A 39 22.71 -12.17 -18.71
N GLN A 40 23.06 -11.76 -19.93
CA GLN A 40 23.74 -12.62 -20.89
C GLN A 40 24.93 -11.89 -21.50
N GLU A 41 26.11 -12.48 -21.39
CA GLU A 41 27.31 -12.01 -22.08
C GLU A 41 27.66 -12.98 -23.21
N ILE A 42 27.85 -12.42 -24.40
CA ILE A 42 28.24 -13.19 -25.59
C ILE A 42 29.77 -13.22 -25.67
N LEU A 43 30.33 -14.41 -25.51
CA LEU A 43 31.76 -14.64 -25.66
C LEU A 43 32.06 -14.74 -27.15
N ARG A 44 33.02 -13.93 -27.63
CA ARG A 44 33.46 -13.94 -29.03
C ARG A 44 34.96 -14.25 -29.13
N GLY A 45 35.35 -14.98 -30.18
CA GLY A 45 36.75 -15.35 -30.38
C GLY A 45 37.04 -15.95 -31.76
N GLY A 46 38.32 -16.06 -32.10
CA GLY A 46 38.81 -16.61 -33.37
C GLY A 46 38.89 -15.59 -34.51
N ILE A 47 39.49 -16.02 -35.63
CA ILE A 47 39.54 -15.22 -36.87
C ILE A 47 38.10 -15.04 -37.37
N GLY A 48 37.65 -13.78 -37.45
CA GLY A 48 36.26 -13.44 -37.80
C GLY A 48 35.35 -13.09 -36.62
N ASN A 49 35.85 -13.06 -35.38
CA ASN A 49 35.10 -12.64 -34.17
C ASN A 49 33.77 -13.39 -33.99
N GLY A 50 33.81 -14.71 -34.23
CA GLY A 50 32.65 -15.59 -34.13
C GLY A 50 32.16 -15.69 -32.68
N ILE A 51 30.85 -15.88 -32.51
CA ILE A 51 30.27 -16.19 -31.20
C ILE A 51 30.70 -17.60 -30.82
N ILE A 52 31.44 -17.72 -29.71
CA ILE A 52 31.98 -19.00 -29.22
C ILE A 52 31.19 -19.54 -28.03
N GLY A 53 30.39 -18.69 -27.37
CA GLY A 53 29.58 -19.08 -26.24
C GLY A 53 28.72 -17.93 -25.72
N MET A 54 27.83 -18.27 -24.81
CA MET A 54 26.97 -17.32 -24.10
C MET A 54 26.99 -17.67 -22.63
N MET A 55 27.42 -16.74 -21.79
CA MET A 55 27.41 -16.87 -20.34
C MET A 55 26.15 -16.21 -19.80
N GLN A 56 25.42 -16.91 -18.96
CA GLN A 56 24.23 -16.40 -18.26
C GLN A 56 24.57 -16.19 -16.79
N TYR A 57 24.30 -15.01 -16.26
CA TYR A 57 24.57 -14.66 -14.87
C TYR A 57 23.52 -13.67 -14.36
N ASN A 58 23.56 -13.32 -13.07
CA ASN A 58 22.59 -12.40 -12.43
C ASN A 58 21.12 -12.77 -12.69
N LYS A 59 20.76 -14.03 -12.43
CA LYS A 59 19.34 -14.43 -12.45
C LYS A 59 18.59 -13.74 -11.30
N GLN A 60 17.58 -12.95 -11.62
CA GLN A 60 16.73 -12.26 -10.64
C GLN A 60 15.26 -12.58 -10.92
N ILE A 61 14.47 -12.75 -9.85
CA ILE A 61 13.02 -12.86 -9.93
C ILE A 61 12.43 -11.71 -9.13
N GLU A 62 11.56 -10.95 -9.77
CA GLU A 62 10.79 -9.88 -9.14
C GLU A 62 9.30 -10.19 -9.30
N PHE A 63 8.50 -9.77 -8.33
CA PHE A 63 7.06 -9.84 -8.47
C PHE A 63 6.41 -8.60 -7.88
N THR A 64 5.33 -8.17 -8.50
CA THR A 64 4.58 -6.97 -8.12
C THR A 64 3.15 -7.36 -7.83
N VAL A 65 2.63 -6.89 -6.70
CA VAL A 65 1.26 -7.14 -6.25
C VAL A 65 0.56 -5.78 -6.16
N THR A 66 -0.60 -5.67 -6.80
CA THR A 66 -1.46 -4.49 -6.73
C THR A 66 -2.80 -4.88 -6.12
N THR A 67 -3.19 -4.23 -5.03
CA THR A 67 -4.51 -4.42 -4.40
C THR A 67 -5.58 -3.59 -5.11
N LEU A 68 -6.83 -4.02 -4.99
CA LEU A 68 -7.98 -3.25 -5.48
C LEU A 68 -8.39 -2.13 -4.50
N LEU A 69 -8.23 -2.38 -3.21
CA LEU A 69 -8.56 -1.46 -2.12
C LEU A 69 -7.29 -1.04 -1.40
N HIS A 70 -7.34 0.13 -0.77
CA HIS A 70 -6.30 0.60 0.11
C HIS A 70 -6.09 -0.39 1.27
N ALA A 71 -4.84 -0.71 1.58
CA ALA A 71 -4.48 -1.61 2.66
C ALA A 71 -3.34 -1.01 3.50
N ASP A 72 -3.63 -0.68 4.75
CA ASP A 72 -2.64 -0.13 5.69
C ASP A 72 -1.46 -1.09 5.92
N ASP A 73 -1.71 -2.40 5.78
CA ASP A 73 -0.68 -3.44 5.82
C ASP A 73 0.43 -3.21 4.80
N ILE A 74 0.11 -2.71 3.59
CA ILE A 74 1.12 -2.42 2.56
C ILE A 74 2.01 -1.27 3.01
N VAL A 75 1.43 -0.23 3.62
CA VAL A 75 2.19 0.88 4.18
C VAL A 75 3.09 0.40 5.33
N ALA A 76 2.62 -0.52 6.17
CA ALA A 76 3.41 -1.12 7.24
C ALA A 76 4.57 -1.98 6.69
N ILE A 77 4.32 -2.79 5.65
CA ILE A 77 5.33 -3.64 5.02
C ILE A 77 6.42 -2.80 4.34
N GLN A 78 6.04 -1.75 3.58
CA GLN A 78 6.99 -0.88 2.86
C GLN A 78 7.79 0.02 3.81
N SER A 79 7.18 0.53 4.87
CA SER A 79 7.89 1.32 5.90
C SER A 79 8.72 0.45 6.84
N GLY A 80 8.46 -0.85 6.93
CA GLY A 80 9.08 -1.75 7.90
C GLY A 80 8.62 -1.52 9.35
N ALA A 81 7.64 -0.64 9.55
CA ALA A 81 7.12 -0.25 10.85
C ALA A 81 5.86 -1.06 11.23
N LYS A 82 5.48 -0.96 12.51
CA LYS A 82 4.27 -1.60 13.04
C LYS A 82 3.21 -0.52 13.27
N GLN A 83 1.94 -0.87 13.10
CA GLN A 83 0.86 -0.02 13.59
C GLN A 83 0.94 0.10 15.11
N VAL A 84 0.86 1.33 15.60
CA VAL A 84 0.89 1.66 17.02
C VAL A 84 -0.38 2.44 17.36
N SER A 85 -1.18 1.89 18.26
CA SER A 85 -2.35 2.58 18.80
C SER A 85 -1.91 3.71 19.72
N GLY A 86 -2.51 4.89 19.57
CA GLY A 86 -2.17 6.05 20.38
C GLY A 86 -3.15 7.20 20.21
N GLU A 87 -2.92 8.27 20.98
CA GLU A 87 -3.57 9.56 20.77
C GLU A 87 -2.67 10.45 19.90
N TYR A 88 -3.24 10.94 18.81
CA TYR A 88 -2.55 11.79 17.84
C TYR A 88 -3.28 13.12 17.69
N THR A 89 -2.53 14.22 17.58
CA THR A 89 -3.12 15.52 17.25
C THR A 89 -3.17 15.69 15.75
N VAL A 90 -4.36 15.85 15.20
CA VAL A 90 -4.60 16.08 13.77
C VAL A 90 -5.33 17.41 13.56
N GLN A 91 -5.17 18.01 12.38
CA GLN A 91 -5.98 19.16 11.99
C GLN A 91 -7.30 18.67 11.43
N ALA A 92 -8.40 19.14 12.01
CA ALA A 92 -9.74 18.95 11.49
C ALA A 92 -10.22 20.22 10.80
N ASN A 93 -11.08 20.05 9.81
CA ASN A 93 -11.77 21.13 9.15
C ASN A 93 -13.28 20.88 9.11
N GLU A 94 -14.07 21.91 9.37
CA GLU A 94 -15.52 21.87 9.27
C GLU A 94 -16.03 23.01 8.39
N LYS A 95 -16.98 22.70 7.51
CA LYS A 95 -17.63 23.68 6.65
C LYS A 95 -19.02 23.97 7.20
N HIS A 96 -19.26 25.22 7.58
CA HIS A 96 -20.54 25.67 8.15
C HIS A 96 -21.06 26.89 7.42
N GLN A 97 -22.40 27.01 7.37
CA GLN A 97 -23.05 28.23 6.92
C GLN A 97 -23.17 29.19 8.10
N LEU A 98 -22.86 30.46 7.86
CA LEU A 98 -23.02 31.50 8.87
C LEU A 98 -24.51 31.80 9.10
N VAL A 99 -24.94 31.68 10.36
CA VAL A 99 -26.31 32.01 10.80
C VAL A 99 -26.24 33.01 11.95
N ASN A 100 -26.84 34.19 11.78
CA ASN A 100 -26.77 35.33 12.69
C ASN A 100 -25.34 35.71 13.07
N GLY A 101 -24.40 35.69 12.10
CA GLY A 101 -22.99 36.01 12.35
C GLY A 101 -22.21 34.95 13.15
N GLN A 102 -22.78 33.75 13.38
CA GLN A 102 -22.15 32.67 14.13
C GLN A 102 -22.39 31.29 13.50
N PHE A 103 -21.59 30.31 13.90
CA PHE A 103 -21.87 28.88 13.67
C PHE A 103 -21.31 28.03 14.81
N THR A 104 -21.85 26.83 15.00
CA THR A 104 -21.43 25.90 16.06
C THR A 104 -20.59 24.78 15.47
N LEU A 105 -19.42 24.52 16.05
CA LEU A 105 -18.56 23.39 15.69
C LEU A 105 -19.12 22.08 16.25
N THR A 106 -19.06 21.01 15.47
CA THR A 106 -19.43 19.66 15.93
C THR A 106 -18.27 19.01 16.68
N GLY A 107 -17.04 19.23 16.24
CA GLY A 107 -15.83 18.77 16.91
C GLY A 107 -15.38 19.69 18.04
N THR A 108 -14.39 19.21 18.80
CA THR A 108 -13.88 19.87 20.00
C THR A 108 -12.42 20.21 19.80
N PRO A 109 -12.07 21.49 19.58
CA PRO A 109 -10.68 21.95 19.47
C PRO A 109 -9.87 21.62 20.73
N SER A 110 -8.73 20.96 20.57
CA SER A 110 -7.82 20.62 21.68
C SER A 110 -6.97 21.81 22.12
N SER A 111 -6.67 22.75 21.22
CA SER A 111 -5.82 23.92 21.48
C SER A 111 -6.57 25.20 21.87
N GLY A 112 -7.92 25.17 21.92
CA GLY A 112 -8.76 26.34 22.16
C GLY A 112 -8.68 27.43 21.07
N SER A 113 -7.96 27.18 19.97
CA SER A 113 -7.77 28.11 18.86
C SER A 113 -8.41 27.57 17.58
N VAL A 114 -9.24 28.38 16.92
CA VAL A 114 -9.89 28.04 15.65
C VAL A 114 -9.52 29.11 14.62
N ILE A 115 -9.03 28.69 13.46
CA ILE A 115 -8.78 29.55 12.30
C ILE A 115 -10.00 29.47 11.40
N VAL A 116 -10.54 30.60 10.96
CA VAL A 116 -11.70 30.64 10.06
C VAL A 116 -11.29 31.22 8.71
N LEU A 117 -11.64 30.52 7.63
CA LEU A 117 -11.45 30.95 6.25
C LEU A 117 -12.79 31.26 5.60
N ASP A 118 -12.82 32.31 4.78
CA ASP A 118 -13.96 32.66 3.93
C ASP A 118 -14.08 31.72 2.71
N PRO A 119 -15.13 31.84 1.88
CA PRO A 119 -15.29 31.02 0.67
C PRO A 119 -14.14 31.15 -0.34
N GLN A 120 -13.34 32.21 -0.26
CA GLN A 120 -12.18 32.47 -1.10
C GLN A 120 -10.87 31.94 -0.49
N GLY A 121 -10.95 31.30 0.69
CA GLY A 121 -9.80 30.74 1.39
C GLY A 121 -8.97 31.77 2.17
N LYS A 122 -9.47 33.01 2.33
CA LYS A 122 -8.80 34.05 3.10
C LYS A 122 -9.21 33.96 4.57
N GLN A 123 -8.23 34.10 5.46
CA GLN A 123 -8.46 34.12 6.90
C GLN A 123 -9.27 35.35 7.32
N VAL A 124 -10.32 35.12 8.10
CA VAL A 124 -11.18 36.16 8.67
C VAL A 124 -11.03 36.20 10.19
N THR A 125 -11.26 37.37 10.77
CA THR A 125 -11.25 37.54 12.24
C THR A 125 -12.47 36.86 12.83
N ALA A 126 -12.24 35.88 13.70
CA ALA A 126 -13.29 35.16 14.39
C ALA A 126 -12.89 34.86 15.83
N THR A 127 -13.87 34.83 16.72
CA THR A 127 -13.70 34.45 18.12
C THR A 127 -14.38 33.12 18.38
N TYR A 128 -13.68 32.20 19.03
CA TYR A 128 -14.20 30.90 19.42
C TYR A 128 -14.52 30.87 20.92
N ASP A 129 -15.74 30.45 21.26
CA ASP A 129 -16.14 30.13 22.64
C ASP A 129 -16.11 28.61 22.84
N ALA A 130 -15.19 28.15 23.68
CA ALA A 130 -15.01 26.73 23.99
C ALA A 130 -16.17 26.13 24.80
N THR A 131 -16.95 26.95 25.50
CA THR A 131 -18.05 26.51 26.37
C THR A 131 -19.27 26.12 25.54
N THR A 132 -19.61 26.96 24.55
CA THR A 132 -20.77 26.80 23.66
C THR A 132 -20.40 26.15 22.33
N LYS A 133 -19.09 25.97 22.06
CA LYS A 133 -18.52 25.55 20.78
C LYS A 133 -18.89 26.47 19.61
N THR A 134 -19.20 27.73 19.89
CA THR A 134 -19.62 28.70 18.86
C THR A 134 -18.45 29.52 18.36
N VAL A 135 -18.39 29.70 17.05
CA VAL A 135 -17.47 30.60 16.37
C VAL A 135 -18.26 31.82 15.91
N THR A 136 -17.83 33.01 16.34
CA THR A 136 -18.39 34.29 15.90
C THR A 136 -17.46 34.92 14.89
N VAL A 137 -17.96 35.23 13.70
CA VAL A 137 -17.15 35.83 12.63
C VAL A 137 -17.42 37.33 12.60
N THR A 138 -16.36 38.15 12.70
CA THR A 138 -16.47 39.61 12.59
C THR A 138 -16.65 39.99 11.12
N ASP A 139 -17.63 40.85 10.82
CA ASP A 139 -17.96 41.30 9.46
C ASP A 139 -18.28 40.16 8.47
N GLY A 140 -18.81 39.05 8.97
CA GLY A 140 -19.21 37.91 8.15
C GLY A 140 -20.43 38.19 7.27
N VAL A 141 -20.48 37.56 6.08
CA VAL A 141 -21.64 37.64 5.18
C VAL A 141 -22.62 36.53 5.57
N GLU A 142 -23.81 36.93 5.99
CA GLU A 142 -24.87 36.00 6.38
C GLU A 142 -25.23 35.04 5.24
N GLY A 143 -25.39 33.75 5.57
CA GLY A 143 -25.68 32.71 4.59
C GLY A 143 -24.49 32.25 3.73
N ALA A 144 -23.30 32.85 3.87
CA ALA A 144 -22.08 32.35 3.24
C ALA A 144 -21.50 31.15 4.01
N TYR A 145 -20.73 30.31 3.31
CA TYR A 145 -20.04 29.17 3.90
C TYR A 145 -18.63 29.55 4.34
N TYR A 146 -18.27 29.21 5.57
CA TYR A 146 -16.95 29.39 6.13
C TYR A 146 -16.32 28.03 6.46
N ILE A 147 -14.99 27.96 6.42
CA ILE A 147 -14.22 26.78 6.81
C ILE A 147 -13.51 27.08 8.12
N ALA A 148 -13.83 26.33 9.17
CA ALA A 148 -13.10 26.36 10.43
C ALA A 148 -12.02 25.28 10.44
N LEU A 149 -10.78 25.66 10.76
CA LEU A 149 -9.64 24.76 10.94
C LEU A 149 -9.21 24.79 12.41
N TYR A 150 -9.06 23.61 13.01
CA TYR A 150 -8.63 23.49 14.40
C TYR A 150 -7.93 22.15 14.64
N SER A 151 -7.11 22.10 15.68
CA SER A 151 -6.46 20.86 16.10
C SER A 151 -7.40 20.05 16.99
N THR A 152 -7.46 18.75 16.78
CA THR A 152 -8.22 17.81 17.61
C THR A 152 -7.36 16.60 17.96
N SER A 153 -7.61 16.00 19.13
CA SER A 153 -6.99 14.74 19.51
C SER A 153 -7.85 13.59 19.00
N VAL A 154 -7.25 12.67 18.26
CA VAL A 154 -7.88 11.45 17.77
C VAL A 154 -7.17 10.24 18.33
N THR A 155 -7.94 9.27 18.81
CA THR A 155 -7.43 7.93 19.14
C THR A 155 -7.47 7.10 17.86
N GLY A 156 -6.34 6.49 17.50
CA GLY A 156 -6.26 5.68 16.29
C GLY A 156 -4.99 4.86 16.24
N GLU A 157 -4.78 4.20 15.11
CA GLU A 157 -3.55 3.49 14.79
C GLU A 157 -2.71 4.35 13.86
N ALA A 158 -1.42 4.48 14.16
CA ALA A 158 -0.49 5.14 13.27
C ALA A 158 0.67 4.22 12.93
N ILE A 159 1.18 4.36 11.71
CA ILE A 159 2.39 3.70 11.25
C ILE A 159 3.51 4.75 11.33
N PRO A 160 4.48 4.59 12.25
CA PRO A 160 5.58 5.54 12.36
C PRO A 160 6.50 5.40 11.14
N LEU A 161 6.65 6.48 10.38
CA LEU A 161 7.59 6.56 9.27
C LEU A 161 8.92 7.10 9.81
N ASP A 162 9.84 6.20 10.12
CA ASP A 162 11.15 6.52 10.71
C ASP A 162 12.28 6.22 9.71
N ALA A 163 13.24 7.12 9.58
CA ALA A 163 14.40 6.96 8.71
C ALA A 163 15.34 5.80 9.10
N SER A 164 15.20 5.28 10.33
CA SER A 164 15.93 4.12 10.83
C SER A 164 15.22 2.79 10.57
N MET A 165 13.97 2.81 10.08
CA MET A 165 13.20 1.61 9.77
C MET A 165 13.21 1.34 8.27
N PHE A 166 13.43 0.07 7.92
CA PHE A 166 13.49 -0.40 6.55
C PHE A 166 12.65 -1.67 6.39
N PRO A 167 12.13 -1.93 5.17
CA PRO A 167 11.41 -3.16 4.88
C PRO A 167 12.23 -4.40 5.21
N ARG A 168 11.53 -5.42 5.70
CA ARG A 168 12.12 -6.67 6.17
C ARG A 168 12.04 -7.76 5.11
N ASN A 169 12.69 -8.90 5.38
CA ASN A 169 12.54 -10.07 4.54
C ASN A 169 11.29 -10.86 4.93
N TYR A 170 10.52 -11.29 3.94
CA TYR A 170 9.29 -12.06 4.11
C TYR A 170 9.38 -13.41 3.39
N TYR A 171 8.72 -14.42 3.94
CA TYR A 171 8.25 -15.57 3.17
C TYR A 171 6.99 -15.15 2.43
N VAL A 172 6.91 -15.45 1.14
CA VAL A 172 5.79 -15.02 0.28
C VAL A 172 5.23 -16.19 -0.49
N GLU A 173 3.91 -16.33 -0.45
CA GLU A 173 3.17 -17.33 -1.22
C GLU A 173 2.06 -16.64 -2.01
N LEU A 174 2.07 -16.85 -3.33
CA LEU A 174 1.03 -16.39 -4.24
C LEU A 174 0.19 -17.61 -4.64
N HIS A 175 -1.11 -17.57 -4.38
CA HIS A 175 -2.03 -18.66 -4.69
C HIS A 175 -3.09 -18.22 -5.69
N THR A 176 -3.26 -18.98 -6.77
CA THR A 176 -4.30 -18.76 -7.78
C THR A 176 -4.92 -20.08 -8.21
N ILE A 177 -6.14 -20.02 -8.74
CA ILE A 177 -6.88 -21.20 -9.23
C ILE A 177 -6.78 -21.25 -10.76
N ALA A 178 -6.52 -22.45 -11.28
CA ALA A 178 -6.51 -22.75 -12.70
C ALA A 178 -7.75 -23.56 -13.07
N VAL A 179 -8.42 -23.18 -14.15
CA VAL A 179 -9.60 -23.88 -14.69
C VAL A 179 -9.24 -24.67 -15.94
N ASP A 180 -9.90 -25.79 -16.16
CA ASP A 180 -9.76 -26.57 -17.39
C ASP A 180 -10.39 -25.85 -18.58
N ALA A 181 -9.68 -25.83 -19.72
CA ALA A 181 -10.08 -25.05 -20.89
C ALA A 181 -11.34 -25.57 -21.59
N GLU A 182 -11.69 -26.84 -21.44
CA GLU A 182 -12.84 -27.45 -22.11
C GLU A 182 -14.08 -27.44 -21.21
N THR A 183 -13.89 -27.69 -19.91
CA THR A 183 -14.98 -27.87 -18.95
C THR A 183 -15.26 -26.62 -18.10
N ASN A 184 -14.35 -25.65 -18.07
CA ASN A 184 -14.36 -24.49 -17.18
C ASN A 184 -14.46 -24.83 -15.68
N ALA A 185 -14.21 -26.09 -15.31
CA ALA A 185 -14.17 -26.52 -13.92
C ALA A 185 -12.81 -26.19 -13.29
N PRO A 186 -12.74 -25.87 -11.99
CA PRO A 186 -11.47 -25.68 -11.30
C PRO A 186 -10.68 -26.99 -11.31
N ALA A 187 -9.52 -26.99 -11.96
CA ALA A 187 -8.74 -28.20 -12.26
C ALA A 187 -7.45 -28.28 -11.44
N ALA A 188 -6.88 -27.13 -11.05
CA ALA A 188 -5.67 -27.11 -10.24
C ALA A 188 -5.56 -25.83 -9.40
N ASP A 189 -4.87 -25.95 -8.26
CA ASP A 189 -4.31 -24.82 -7.54
C ASP A 189 -2.86 -24.58 -7.99
N ILE A 190 -2.51 -23.33 -8.20
CA ILE A 190 -1.17 -22.90 -8.57
C ILE A 190 -0.61 -22.04 -7.44
N TYR A 191 0.59 -22.42 -6.97
CA TYR A 191 1.32 -21.70 -5.94
C TYR A 191 2.68 -21.24 -6.46
N TRP A 192 3.01 -19.98 -6.20
CA TRP A 192 4.36 -19.45 -6.30
C TRP A 192 4.87 -19.20 -4.89
N VAL A 193 5.89 -19.95 -4.48
CA VAL A 193 6.45 -19.89 -3.14
C VAL A 193 7.86 -19.32 -3.20
N PHE A 194 8.07 -18.21 -2.50
CA PHE A 194 9.37 -17.58 -2.31
C PHE A 194 9.74 -17.64 -0.83
N GLU A 195 10.77 -18.43 -0.50
CA GLU A 195 11.19 -18.62 0.90
C GLU A 195 11.78 -17.34 1.51
N LYS A 196 12.29 -16.43 0.67
CA LYS A 196 12.80 -15.12 1.06
C LYS A 196 12.57 -14.11 -0.04
N ALA A 197 11.81 -13.06 0.23
CA ALA A 197 11.67 -11.90 -0.63
C ALA A 197 11.73 -10.61 0.20
N VAL A 198 12.29 -9.56 -0.38
CA VAL A 198 12.35 -8.22 0.22
C VAL A 198 11.44 -7.28 -0.56
N PRO A 199 10.53 -6.53 0.10
CA PRO A 199 9.75 -5.51 -0.56
C PRO A 199 10.61 -4.30 -0.89
N ASP A 200 10.21 -3.57 -1.92
CA ASP A 200 10.72 -2.24 -2.19
C ASP A 200 10.27 -1.28 -1.07
N GLY A 201 11.21 -0.48 -0.57
CA GLY A 201 10.94 0.57 0.42
C GLY A 201 10.39 1.85 -0.17
N ALA A 202 10.25 1.93 -1.50
CA ALA A 202 9.54 3.02 -2.14
C ALA A 202 8.05 2.99 -1.78
N LEU A 203 7.64 3.86 -0.88
CA LEU A 203 6.23 4.14 -0.60
C LEU A 203 5.72 5.19 -1.61
N ALA A 204 4.84 4.77 -2.51
CA ALA A 204 4.17 5.65 -3.47
C ALA A 204 2.66 5.52 -3.30
N VAL A 205 2.05 6.50 -2.63
CA VAL A 205 0.59 6.58 -2.44
C VAL A 205 0.07 7.79 -3.22
N SER A 206 -0.86 7.56 -4.13
CA SER A 206 -1.55 8.59 -4.90
C SER A 206 -3.04 8.56 -4.56
N HIS A 207 -3.62 9.73 -4.27
CA HIS A 207 -5.05 9.87 -4.07
C HIS A 207 -5.66 10.65 -5.24
N GLU A 208 -6.40 9.95 -6.10
CA GLU A 208 -7.09 10.56 -7.23
C GLU A 208 -8.61 10.62 -7.01
N ALA A 209 -9.24 11.72 -7.43
CA ALA A 209 -10.67 11.90 -7.28
C ALA A 209 -11.45 11.02 -8.26
N GLY A 210 -12.39 10.22 -7.74
CA GLY A 210 -13.29 9.40 -8.56
C GLY A 210 -12.71 8.07 -9.05
N GLN A 211 -11.46 7.75 -8.68
CA GLN A 211 -10.85 6.44 -8.93
C GLN A 211 -10.64 5.68 -7.61
N ASN A 212 -10.63 4.36 -7.71
CA ASN A 212 -10.29 3.52 -6.58
C ASN A 212 -8.77 3.51 -6.40
N ASN A 213 -8.28 3.91 -5.23
CA ASN A 213 -6.85 3.94 -4.94
C ASN A 213 -6.42 2.55 -4.43
N GLY A 214 -5.88 1.74 -5.33
CA GLY A 214 -5.22 0.49 -5.00
C GLY A 214 -3.73 0.71 -4.72
N ASP A 215 -3.16 -0.02 -3.78
CA ASP A 215 -1.75 0.09 -3.44
C ASP A 215 -0.93 -0.94 -4.22
N THR A 216 0.28 -0.56 -4.61
CA THR A 216 1.20 -1.46 -5.32
C THR A 216 2.48 -1.65 -4.54
N ILE A 217 2.88 -2.90 -4.39
CA ILE A 217 4.13 -3.29 -3.75
C ILE A 217 4.93 -4.22 -4.65
N LYS A 218 6.20 -3.91 -4.82
CA LYS A 218 7.17 -4.71 -5.56
C LYS A 218 8.03 -5.49 -4.60
N PHE A 219 8.35 -6.74 -4.94
CA PHE A 219 9.24 -7.60 -4.19
C PHE A 219 10.38 -8.11 -5.08
N THR A 220 11.55 -8.27 -4.47
CA THR A 220 12.70 -8.96 -5.05
C THR A 220 12.90 -10.28 -4.32
N ALA A 221 12.78 -11.40 -5.03
CA ALA A 221 13.02 -12.72 -4.45
C ALA A 221 14.54 -12.96 -4.30
N MET A 222 14.93 -13.50 -3.16
CA MET A 222 16.33 -13.76 -2.81
C MET A 222 16.54 -15.25 -2.56
N THR A 223 17.73 -15.75 -2.89
CA THR A 223 18.12 -17.11 -2.49
C THR A 223 18.42 -17.14 -0.99
N PRO A 224 17.79 -18.05 -0.22
CA PRO A 224 18.14 -18.27 1.19
C PRO A 224 19.60 -18.71 1.37
N ILE A 225 20.18 -18.43 2.53
CA ILE A 225 21.53 -18.89 2.88
C ILE A 225 21.52 -20.42 2.89
N ASN A 226 22.48 -21.04 2.20
CA ASN A 226 22.59 -22.50 1.97
C ASN A 226 21.57 -23.12 1.00
N SER A 227 20.89 -22.32 0.18
CA SER A 227 20.04 -22.81 -0.91
C SER A 227 20.58 -22.34 -2.26
N THR A 228 20.26 -23.07 -3.33
CA THR A 228 20.42 -22.62 -4.73
C THR A 228 19.08 -22.25 -5.36
N SER A 229 17.98 -22.46 -4.64
CA SER A 229 16.61 -22.23 -5.12
C SER A 229 16.10 -20.87 -4.68
N ILE A 230 15.67 -20.04 -5.63
CA ILE A 230 15.07 -18.72 -5.37
C ILE A 230 13.59 -18.85 -4.97
N GLY A 231 12.88 -19.84 -5.53
CA GLY A 231 11.46 -20.08 -5.26
C GLY A 231 10.98 -21.35 -5.95
N ARG A 232 9.69 -21.67 -5.78
CA ARG A 232 9.06 -22.88 -6.34
C ARG A 232 7.75 -22.52 -7.02
N TYR A 233 7.52 -23.14 -8.17
CA TYR A 233 6.22 -23.16 -8.83
C TYR A 233 5.60 -24.54 -8.57
N ILE A 234 4.43 -24.57 -7.94
CA ILE A 234 3.76 -25.80 -7.52
C ILE A 234 2.38 -25.80 -8.14
N VAL A 235 2.00 -26.92 -8.76
CA VAL A 235 0.66 -27.16 -9.28
C VAL A 235 0.07 -28.34 -8.54
N VAL A 236 -1.02 -28.11 -7.82
CA VAL A 236 -1.75 -29.15 -7.09
C VAL A 236 -3.04 -29.45 -7.85
N PRO A 237 -3.23 -30.68 -8.35
CA PRO A 237 -4.50 -31.09 -8.95
C PRO A 237 -5.63 -30.96 -7.92
N ARG A 238 -6.75 -30.35 -8.31
CA ARG A 238 -7.99 -30.46 -7.52
C ARG A 238 -8.70 -31.74 -7.95
N SER A 239 -8.91 -32.65 -6.99
CA SER A 239 -9.69 -33.89 -7.18
C SER A 239 -11.18 -33.64 -7.06
#